data_AF-A0A957KY81-F1
#
_entry.id   AF-A0A957KY81-F1
#
_cell.length_a   1.000
_cell.length_b   1.000
_cell.length_c   1.000
_cell.angle_alpha   90.00
_cell.angle_beta   90.00
_cell.angle_gamma   90.00
#
_symmetry.space_group_name_H-M   'P 1'
#
loop_
_entity.id
_entity.type
_entity.pdbx_description
1 polymer ?
#
loop_
_entity_poly.entity_id
_entity_poly.type
_entity_poly.pdbx_seq_one_letter_code
_entity_poly.pdbx_strand_id
1 'polypeptide(L)'
;RGTREVVYRKSLEEDVAALDQYRPDFVLGTTPFCAVAKERGIPAMYFTNQLASRPFFLSGGMAATLGFIRQTMQGNERYEWMQSFFEGAADA
;
A
#
# COMPACT_ATOMS: atom_id res chain seq x y z
N ARG A 1 -10.79 -16.29 -7.01
CA ARG A 1 -10.11 -15.09 -7.58
C ARG A 1 -11.16 -14.01 -7.75
N GLY A 2 -10.85 -12.78 -7.40
CA GLY A 2 -11.81 -11.67 -7.43
C GLY A 2 -11.94 -11.00 -6.08
N THR A 3 -12.87 -10.06 -5.99
CA THR A 3 -13.13 -9.26 -4.78
C THR A 3 -13.57 -10.16 -3.63
N ARG A 4 -12.89 -10.05 -2.48
CA ARG A 4 -13.28 -10.78 -1.26
C ARG A 4 -14.38 -10.06 -0.48
N GLU A 5 -14.33 -8.73 -0.46
CA GLU A 5 -15.25 -7.91 0.33
C GLU A 5 -15.39 -6.51 -0.30
N VAL A 6 -16.58 -5.92 -0.15
CA VAL A 6 -16.88 -4.54 -0.54
C VAL A 6 -17.57 -3.87 0.63
N VAL A 7 -16.92 -2.87 1.22
CA VAL A 7 -17.48 -2.09 2.33
C VAL A 7 -17.67 -0.64 1.89
N TYR A 8 -18.86 -0.11 2.12
CA TYR A 8 -19.20 1.28 1.85
C TYR A 8 -19.17 2.09 3.14
N ARG A 9 -18.69 3.34 3.05
CA ARG A 9 -18.58 4.27 4.20
C ARG A 9 -17.74 3.70 5.36
N LYS A 10 -16.74 2.91 5.02
CA LYS A 10 -15.80 2.35 6.00
C LYS A 10 -15.05 3.45 6.77
N SER A 11 -14.70 3.16 8.01
CA SER A 11 -13.77 3.94 8.82
C SER A 11 -12.31 3.55 8.54
N LEU A 12 -11.37 4.28 9.14
CA LEU A 12 -9.94 3.94 9.06
C LEU A 12 -9.64 2.66 9.85
N GLU A 13 -10.31 2.44 10.97
CA GLU A 13 -10.14 1.27 11.82
C GLU A 13 -10.54 -0.01 11.09
N GLU A 14 -11.64 0.02 10.32
CA GLU A 14 -12.05 -1.09 9.46
C GLU A 14 -11.00 -1.38 8.38
N ASP A 15 -10.39 -0.33 7.82
CA ASP A 15 -9.28 -0.47 6.87
C ASP A 15 -8.05 -1.13 7.49
N VAL A 16 -7.67 -0.70 8.69
CA VAL A 16 -6.52 -1.26 9.42
C VAL A 16 -6.77 -2.72 9.79
N ALA A 17 -7.98 -3.06 10.25
CA ALA A 17 -8.35 -4.45 10.55
C ALA A 17 -8.26 -5.36 9.31
N ALA A 18 -8.54 -4.82 8.12
CA ALA A 18 -8.43 -5.56 6.86
C ALA A 18 -6.99 -5.98 6.54
N LEU A 19 -5.97 -5.25 7.01
CA LEU A 19 -4.56 -5.64 6.83
C LEU A 19 -4.26 -6.97 7.52
N ASP A 20 -4.79 -7.17 8.73
CA ASP A 20 -4.58 -8.38 9.51
C ASP A 20 -5.41 -9.55 8.97
N GLN A 21 -6.65 -9.27 8.57
CA GLN A 21 -7.56 -10.28 8.04
C GLN A 21 -7.09 -10.84 6.69
N TYR A 22 -6.65 -9.97 5.79
CA TYR A 22 -6.36 -10.36 4.40
C TYR A 22 -4.87 -10.48 4.08
N ARG A 23 -3.98 -9.92 4.90
CA ARG A 23 -2.51 -9.94 4.70
C ARG A 23 -2.12 -9.63 3.26
N PRO A 24 -2.47 -8.43 2.76
CA PRO A 24 -2.26 -8.09 1.35
C PRO A 24 -0.77 -7.91 1.04
N ASP A 25 -0.36 -8.32 -0.17
CA ASP A 25 0.98 -8.04 -0.69
C ASP A 25 1.17 -6.55 -1.09
N PHE A 26 0.06 -5.82 -1.22
CA PHE A 26 0.06 -4.44 -1.68
C PHE A 26 -1.22 -3.69 -1.24
N VAL A 27 -1.06 -2.43 -0.84
CA VAL A 27 -2.18 -1.53 -0.47
C VAL A 27 -2.28 -0.34 -1.43
N LEU A 28 -3.47 -0.10 -1.96
CA LEU A 28 -3.83 1.14 -2.64
C LEU A 28 -4.86 1.87 -1.79
N GLY A 29 -4.50 3.03 -1.22
CA GLY A 29 -5.32 3.64 -0.19
C GLY A 29 -5.14 5.15 -0.03
N THR A 30 -5.74 5.70 1.01
CA THR A 30 -5.56 7.09 1.44
C THR A 30 -4.24 7.23 2.23
N THR A 31 -3.77 8.46 2.43
CA THR A 31 -2.53 8.74 3.18
C THR A 31 -2.47 8.06 4.55
N PRO A 32 -3.48 8.20 5.45
CA PRO A 32 -3.38 7.60 6.79
C PRO A 32 -3.33 6.07 6.72
N PHE A 33 -4.09 5.46 5.82
CA PHE A 33 -4.09 4.00 5.67
C PHE A 33 -2.76 3.47 5.12
N CYS A 34 -2.17 4.18 4.15
CA CYS A 34 -0.87 3.80 3.58
C CYS A 34 0.28 3.97 4.57
N ALA A 35 0.20 4.92 5.51
CA ALA A 35 1.20 5.09 6.55
C ALA A 35 1.25 3.84 7.45
N VAL A 36 0.08 3.42 7.96
CA VAL A 36 -0.05 2.20 8.78
C VAL A 36 0.43 0.96 8.02
N ALA A 37 0.07 0.82 6.74
CA ALA A 37 0.53 -0.31 5.93
C ALA A 37 2.06 -0.36 5.82
N LYS A 38 2.72 0.78 5.59
CA LYS A 38 4.19 0.87 5.48
C LYS A 38 4.90 0.60 6.80
N GLU A 39 4.35 1.05 7.93
CA GLU A 39 4.86 0.73 9.27
C GLU A 39 4.86 -0.78 9.51
N ARG A 40 3.86 -1.49 8.96
CA ARG A 40 3.78 -2.97 8.99
C ARG A 40 4.59 -3.66 7.88
N GLY A 41 5.43 -2.92 7.16
CA GLY A 41 6.24 -3.47 6.06
C GLY A 41 5.49 -3.77 4.77
N ILE A 42 4.21 -3.42 4.68
CA ILE A 42 3.39 -3.72 3.51
C ILE A 42 3.62 -2.62 2.45
N PRO A 43 4.02 -2.97 1.22
CA PRO A 43 4.14 -2.00 0.14
C PRO A 43 2.80 -1.28 -0.10
N ALA A 44 2.79 0.06 -0.05
CA ALA A 44 1.56 0.84 -0.15
C ALA A 44 1.69 2.10 -1.00
N MET A 45 0.60 2.46 -1.69
CA MET A 45 0.49 3.68 -2.49
C MET A 45 -0.74 4.50 -2.21
N TYR A 46 -0.52 5.81 -2.16
CA TYR A 46 -1.56 6.80 -2.06
C TYR A 46 -2.23 7.06 -3.41
N PHE A 47 -3.51 6.73 -3.53
CA PHE A 47 -4.18 6.70 -4.84
C PHE A 47 -4.50 8.08 -5.42
N THR A 48 -4.75 9.11 -4.60
CA THR A 48 -5.17 10.42 -5.13
C THR A 48 -4.01 11.17 -5.79
N ASN A 49 -2.78 11.05 -5.27
CA ASN A 49 -1.59 11.61 -5.93
C ASN A 49 -1.28 10.86 -7.23
N GLN A 50 -1.49 9.54 -7.26
CA GLN A 50 -1.35 8.78 -8.49
C GLN A 50 -2.40 9.19 -9.53
N LEU A 51 -3.67 9.35 -9.15
CA LEU A 51 -4.69 9.91 -10.04
C LEU A 51 -4.31 11.30 -10.58
N ALA A 52 -3.75 12.15 -9.72
CA ALA A 52 -3.38 13.51 -10.10
C ALA A 52 -2.18 13.57 -11.06
N SER A 53 -1.17 12.71 -10.86
CA SER A 53 0.06 12.72 -11.66
C SER A 53 0.02 11.80 -12.88
N ARG A 54 -0.82 10.74 -12.83
CA ARG A 54 -0.92 9.69 -13.85
C ARG A 54 -2.36 9.16 -13.93
N PRO A 55 -3.19 9.70 -14.82
CA PRO A 55 -4.58 9.26 -14.92
C PRO A 55 -4.64 7.76 -15.23
N PHE A 56 -5.45 7.00 -14.48
CA PHE A 56 -5.71 5.58 -14.73
C PHE A 56 -6.45 5.31 -16.04
N PHE A 57 -6.77 6.37 -16.78
CA PHE A 57 -7.62 6.30 -17.95
C PHE A 57 -6.86 5.70 -19.13
N LEU A 58 -7.58 4.86 -19.86
CA LEU A 58 -7.14 4.26 -21.10
C LEU A 58 -5.92 3.35 -20.91
N SER A 59 -5.47 2.73 -22.00
CA SER A 59 -4.39 1.75 -21.97
C SER A 59 -3.06 2.31 -21.46
N GLY A 60 -2.72 3.55 -21.83
CA GLY A 60 -1.48 4.21 -21.40
C GLY A 60 -1.41 4.45 -19.89
N GLY A 61 -2.50 4.94 -19.31
CA GLY A 61 -2.62 5.18 -17.87
C GLY A 61 -2.51 3.89 -17.04
N MET A 62 -3.16 2.82 -17.52
CA MET A 62 -3.09 1.52 -16.87
C MET A 62 -1.69 0.89 -16.94
N ALA A 63 -1.00 1.00 -18.07
CA ALA A 63 0.37 0.50 -18.21
C ALA A 63 1.33 1.19 -17.22
N ALA A 64 1.25 2.52 -17.09
CA ALA A 64 2.06 3.27 -16.14
C ALA A 64 1.78 2.88 -14.68
N THR A 65 0.51 2.66 -14.35
CA THR A 65 0.08 2.27 -13.00
C THR A 65 0.58 0.89 -12.62
N LEU A 66 0.45 -0.08 -13.52
CA LEU A 66 0.98 -1.43 -13.31
C LEU A 66 2.50 -1.42 -13.13
N GLY A 67 3.21 -0.59 -13.91
CA GLY A 67 4.65 -0.39 -13.76
C GLY A 67 5.02 0.11 -12.37
N PHE A 68 4.26 1.08 -11.86
CA PHE A 68 4.52 1.66 -10.53
C PHE A 68 4.14 0.72 -9.37
N ILE A 69 3.05 -0.05 -9.51
CA ILE A 69 2.71 -1.12 -8.56
C ILE A 69 3.85 -2.13 -8.49
N ARG A 70 4.31 -2.59 -9.66
CA ARG A 70 5.41 -3.57 -9.74
C ARG A 70 6.68 -3.04 -9.08
N GLN A 71 7.08 -1.81 -9.37
CA GLN A 71 8.25 -1.18 -8.76
C GLN A 71 8.11 -1.05 -7.24
N THR A 72 6.92 -0.71 -6.76
CA THR A 72 6.65 -0.56 -5.32
C THR A 72 6.77 -1.92 -4.61
N MET A 73 6.19 -2.97 -5.19
CA MET A 73 6.27 -4.33 -4.65
C MET A 73 7.70 -4.90 -4.69
N GLN A 74 8.50 -4.55 -5.69
CA GLN A 74 9.93 -4.92 -5.74
C GLN A 74 10.77 -4.26 -4.64
N GLY A 75 10.25 -3.23 -3.96
CA GLY A 75 10.90 -2.59 -2.83
C GLY A 75 10.80 -3.34 -1.51
N ASN A 76 10.23 -4.56 -1.46
CA ASN A 76 9.95 -5.27 -0.21
C ASN A 76 11.21 -5.47 0.66
N GLU A 77 12.33 -5.84 0.05
CA GLU A 77 13.63 -5.98 0.74
C GLU A 77 14.06 -4.66 1.42
N ARG A 78 13.73 -3.50 0.83
CA ARG A 78 14.00 -2.19 1.44
C ARG A 78 13.08 -1.92 2.62
N TYR A 79 11.83 -2.36 2.58
CA TYR A 79 10.89 -2.21 3.71
C TYR A 79 11.29 -3.11 4.88
N GLU A 80 11.70 -4.35 4.61
CA GLU A 80 12.26 -5.27 5.62
C GLU A 80 13.54 -4.69 6.25
N TRP A 81 14.45 -4.17 5.41
CA TRP A 81 15.64 -3.47 5.89
C TRP A 81 15.29 -2.28 6.79
N MET A 82 14.34 -1.43 6.38
CA MET A 82 13.91 -0.28 7.17
C MET A 82 13.36 -0.68 8.54
N GLN A 83 12.51 -1.72 8.60
CA GLN A 83 12.01 -2.23 9.88
C GLN A 83 13.17 -2.68 10.78
N SER A 84 14.08 -3.51 10.25
CA SER A 84 15.24 -3.99 11.02
C SER A 84 16.15 -2.86 11.52
N PHE A 85 16.33 -1.81 10.72
CA PHE A 85 17.15 -0.65 11.07
C PHE A 85 16.55 0.15 12.23
N PHE A 86 15.24 0.39 12.22
CA PHE A 86 14.57 1.18 13.25
C PHE A 86 14.22 0.38 14.51
N GLU A 87 13.99 -0.93 14.41
CA GLU A 87 13.91 -1.82 15.57
C GLU A 87 15.24 -1.82 16.33
N GLY A 88 16.37 -1.95 15.64
CA GLY A 88 17.70 -1.88 16.27
C GLY A 88 18.08 -0.50 16.83
N ALA A 89 17.41 0.57 16.39
CA ALA A 89 17.62 1.92 16.92
C ALA A 89 16.76 2.23 18.17
N ALA A 90 15.73 1.43 18.45
CA ALA A 90 14.91 1.58 19.65
C ALA A 90 15.57 0.99 20.91
N ASP A 91 16.59 0.13 20.73
CA ASP A 91 17.34 -0.53 21.79
C ASP A 91 18.69 0.16 22.13
N ALA A 92 18.95 1.37 21.58
CA ALA A 92 20.16 2.17 21.80
C ALA A 92 19.85 3.53 22.43
#